data_AF-A0A3C0BC49-F1
#
_entry.id   AF-A0A3C0BC49-F1
#
_cell.length_a   1.000
_cell.length_b   1.000
_cell.length_c   1.000
_cell.angle_alpha   90.00
_cell.angle_beta   90.00
_cell.angle_gamma   90.00
#
_symmetry.space_group_name_H-M   'P 1'
#
loop_
_entity.id
_entity.type
_entity.pdbx_description
1 polymer ?
#
loop_
_entity_poly.entity_id
_entity_poly.type
_entity_poly.pdbx_seq_one_letter_code
_entity_poly.pdbx_strand_id
1 'polypeptide(L)'
;LAGWGEGYHFRLGDTVTVAGGVSFGLLAWDQLNGASNKNGINRLTLTIDSTIFFNFIARRFSFSETRYLNALIDYAEYHKTGQRYIRTRKLPNSKLSLYDKIESEGIFYPEAGKTYNIKVELADGSDNISILKFNLRGEPVSHTLDSPVLKGQLFNYQTLNRFTTPHLRITIPENCLYENIYFEYNAGDALKTTCAPIHTIHSATTPVHNFYELSIRVDSVWRAYKDKLTLVRLSSKNKPTAVGGTYENGFLSGRVRDFGRYTIMADTINPTIKSRNIYDQKKI
;
A
#
# COMPACT_ATOMS: atom_id res chain seq x y z
N LEU A 1 -0.49 23.33 7.79
CA LEU A 1 0.34 24.38 7.15
C LEU A 1 -0.44 25.70 7.13
N ALA A 2 0.23 26.82 7.34
CA ALA A 2 -0.27 28.15 7.05
C ALA A 2 0.50 28.73 5.84
N GLY A 3 -0.06 29.74 5.19
CA GLY A 3 0.41 30.28 3.91
C GLY A 3 -0.55 30.01 2.74
N TRP A 4 -0.29 30.69 1.63
CA TRP A 4 -0.99 30.57 0.34
C TRP A 4 -0.03 30.87 -0.81
N GLY A 5 -0.34 30.41 -2.03
CA GLY A 5 0.50 30.64 -3.20
C GLY A 5 1.83 29.90 -3.14
N GLU A 6 2.94 30.63 -3.27
CA GLU A 6 4.28 30.06 -3.38
C GLU A 6 4.92 29.69 -2.03
N GLY A 7 4.38 30.18 -0.91
CA GLY A 7 5.02 30.07 0.41
C GLY A 7 4.14 29.41 1.48
N TYR A 8 4.67 28.37 2.13
CA TYR A 8 4.04 27.66 3.23
C TYR A 8 4.97 27.53 4.45
N HIS A 9 4.37 27.48 5.64
CA HIS A 9 5.04 27.24 6.92
C HIS A 9 4.18 26.37 7.86
N PHE A 10 4.77 25.82 8.92
CA PHE A 10 4.04 25.07 9.93
C PHE A 10 3.22 25.99 10.83
N ARG A 11 2.01 25.54 11.22
CA ARG A 11 1.11 26.31 12.12
C ARG A 11 1.49 26.18 13.59
N LEU A 12 2.25 25.15 13.96
CA LEU A 12 2.51 24.72 15.34
C LEU A 12 3.89 25.15 15.85
N GLY A 13 4.57 26.05 15.15
CA GLY A 13 5.96 26.43 15.37
C GLY A 13 6.81 26.22 14.11
N ASP A 14 8.02 26.77 14.11
CA ASP A 14 8.96 26.64 12.99
C ASP A 14 9.83 25.38 13.07
N THR A 15 9.91 24.75 14.25
CA THR A 15 10.84 23.67 14.55
C THR A 15 10.12 22.38 14.94
N VAL A 16 10.45 21.29 14.26
CA VAL A 16 9.99 19.93 14.55
C VAL A 16 11.12 19.16 15.22
N THR A 17 10.87 18.58 16.39
CA THR A 17 11.85 17.73 17.08
C THR A 17 11.64 16.26 16.73
N VAL A 18 12.74 15.55 16.50
CA VAL A 18 12.73 14.12 16.15
C VAL A 18 13.90 13.39 16.76
N ALA A 19 13.77 12.09 16.97
CA ALA A 19 14.86 11.23 17.42
C ALA A 19 14.99 10.02 16.48
N GLY A 20 16.24 9.59 16.23
CA GLY A 20 16.53 8.45 15.35
C GLY A 20 16.34 8.75 13.86
N GLY A 21 16.24 7.71 13.04
CA GLY A 21 16.06 7.84 11.59
C GLY A 21 14.65 8.30 11.24
N VAL A 22 14.54 9.35 10.43
CA VAL A 22 13.26 9.91 9.97
C VAL A 22 13.15 9.93 8.46
N SER A 23 11.93 9.79 7.96
CA SER A 23 11.60 10.02 6.55
C SER A 23 10.41 10.95 6.47
N PHE A 24 10.28 11.67 5.37
CA PHE A 24 9.25 12.69 5.19
C PHE A 24 8.11 12.13 4.35
N GLY A 25 6.86 12.35 4.78
CA GLY A 25 5.66 12.04 4.03
C GLY A 25 4.99 13.33 3.56
N LEU A 26 4.76 13.46 2.25
CA LEU A 26 4.24 14.68 1.63
C LEU A 26 2.96 14.41 0.85
N LEU A 27 1.92 15.18 1.16
CA LEU A 27 0.65 15.18 0.44
C LEU A 27 0.43 16.58 -0.12
N ALA A 28 0.30 16.66 -1.44
CA ALA A 28 0.01 17.89 -2.16
C ALA A 28 -0.85 17.58 -3.39
N TRP A 29 -1.54 18.59 -3.90
CA TRP A 29 -2.37 18.51 -5.08
C TRP A 29 -2.08 19.70 -5.98
N ASP A 30 -1.98 19.44 -7.28
CA ASP A 30 -2.14 20.46 -8.31
C ASP A 30 -3.64 20.66 -8.54
N GLN A 31 -4.10 21.91 -8.49
CA GLN A 31 -5.50 22.26 -8.70
C GLN A 31 -5.60 23.35 -9.77
N LEU A 32 -6.19 22.98 -10.91
CA LEU A 32 -6.43 23.91 -12.00
C LEU A 32 -7.57 24.88 -11.68
N ASN A 33 -7.44 26.11 -12.16
CA ASN A 33 -8.50 27.12 -12.04
C ASN A 33 -9.81 26.62 -12.68
N GLY A 34 -10.91 26.72 -11.94
CA GLY A 34 -12.24 26.32 -12.42
C GLY A 34 -12.48 24.81 -12.49
N ALA A 35 -11.54 23.99 -12.00
CA ALA A 35 -11.66 22.53 -12.01
C ALA A 35 -11.64 21.95 -10.58
N SER A 36 -12.49 20.96 -10.33
CA SER A 36 -12.59 20.30 -9.01
C SER A 36 -11.64 19.09 -8.87
N ASN A 37 -10.99 18.67 -9.96
CA ASN A 37 -10.03 17.56 -9.94
C ASN A 37 -8.73 17.98 -9.23
N LYS A 38 -8.23 17.05 -8.41
CA LYS A 38 -6.91 17.14 -7.78
C LYS A 38 -5.92 16.35 -8.62
N ASN A 39 -5.00 17.05 -9.26
CA ASN A 39 -3.91 16.46 -10.03
C ASN A 39 -2.70 16.16 -9.12
N GLY A 40 -1.82 15.28 -9.57
CA GLY A 40 -0.59 14.94 -8.87
C GLY A 40 0.50 15.99 -9.08
N ILE A 41 1.44 16.06 -8.14
CA ILE A 41 2.66 16.85 -8.32
C ILE A 41 3.58 16.21 -9.35
N ASN A 42 4.30 17.03 -10.13
CA ASN A 42 5.27 16.56 -11.11
C ASN A 42 6.65 16.41 -10.48
N ARG A 43 7.08 17.35 -9.65
CA ARG A 43 8.39 17.34 -9.00
C ARG A 43 8.28 17.55 -7.51
N LEU A 44 9.14 16.84 -6.76
CA LEU A 44 9.34 17.03 -5.34
C LEU A 44 10.83 17.03 -5.04
N THR A 45 11.35 18.14 -4.53
CA THR A 45 12.74 18.29 -4.11
C THR A 45 12.77 18.60 -2.62
N LEU A 46 13.48 17.79 -1.85
CA LEU A 46 13.75 18.03 -0.43
C LEU A 46 15.23 18.31 -0.24
N THR A 47 15.53 19.49 0.31
CA THR A 47 16.87 19.94 0.67
C THR A 47 17.00 19.96 2.19
N ILE A 48 18.10 19.44 2.70
CA ILE A 48 18.52 19.57 4.10
C ILE A 48 19.73 20.49 4.11
N ASP A 49 19.61 21.60 4.83
CA ASP A 49 20.47 22.79 4.77
C ASP A 49 20.63 23.29 3.32
N SER A 50 21.74 22.95 2.68
CA SER A 50 22.05 23.35 1.30
C SER A 50 22.16 22.18 0.33
N THR A 51 21.97 20.94 0.80
CA THR A 51 22.17 19.72 0.00
C THR A 51 20.83 19.09 -0.37
N ILE A 52 20.63 18.80 -1.66
CA ILE A 52 19.47 18.00 -2.10
C ILE A 52 19.59 16.60 -1.51
N PHE A 53 18.65 16.25 -0.64
CA PHE A 53 18.56 14.97 0.04
C PHE A 53 17.68 13.98 -0.73
N PHE A 54 16.60 14.48 -1.34
CA PHE A 54 15.66 13.67 -2.11
C PHE A 54 15.10 14.46 -3.28
N ASN A 55 15.03 13.83 -4.46
CA ASN A 55 14.43 14.42 -5.65
C ASN A 55 13.61 13.36 -6.39
N PHE A 56 12.34 13.68 -6.63
CA PHE A 56 11.38 12.89 -7.38
C PHE A 56 10.89 13.68 -8.59
N ILE A 57 10.88 13.05 -9.77
CA ILE A 57 10.47 13.68 -11.03
C ILE A 57 9.55 12.74 -11.82
N ALA A 58 8.27 13.08 -11.93
CA ALA A 58 7.24 12.33 -12.65
C ALA A 58 7.13 12.75 -14.13
N ARG A 59 8.23 12.67 -14.89
CA ARG A 59 8.22 13.00 -16.33
C ARG A 59 7.66 11.87 -17.19
N ARG A 60 8.25 10.68 -17.06
CA ARG A 60 7.89 9.46 -17.82
C ARG A 60 8.19 8.25 -16.94
N PHE A 61 7.30 7.26 -16.95
CA PHE A 61 7.56 5.95 -16.36
C PHE A 61 6.88 4.87 -17.19
N SER A 62 7.42 3.66 -17.16
CA SER A 62 6.81 2.52 -17.86
C SER A 62 5.53 2.08 -17.15
N PHE A 63 4.52 1.61 -17.90
CA PHE A 63 3.34 0.95 -17.32
C PHE A 63 3.71 -0.26 -16.45
N SER A 64 4.84 -0.91 -16.72
CA SER A 64 5.36 -1.99 -15.88
C SER A 64 5.74 -1.53 -14.47
N GLU A 65 5.97 -0.22 -14.28
CA GLU A 65 6.37 0.36 -13.01
C GLU A 65 5.20 0.89 -12.18
N THR A 66 3.97 0.95 -12.74
CA THR A 66 2.81 1.54 -12.06
C THR A 66 2.59 0.95 -10.66
N ARG A 67 2.87 -0.34 -10.47
CA ARG A 67 2.67 -0.99 -9.16
C ARG A 67 3.73 -0.59 -8.13
N TYR A 68 4.94 -0.20 -8.55
CA TYR A 68 5.96 0.34 -7.65
C TYR A 68 5.53 1.65 -6.99
N LEU A 69 4.50 2.34 -7.50
CA LEU A 69 3.92 3.49 -6.80
C LEU A 69 3.40 3.12 -5.40
N ASN A 70 3.01 1.86 -5.16
CA ASN A 70 2.65 1.39 -3.82
C ASN A 70 3.84 1.39 -2.85
N ALA A 71 5.08 1.30 -3.34
CA ALA A 71 6.29 1.40 -2.55
C ALA A 71 6.72 2.86 -2.29
N LEU A 72 6.36 3.78 -3.21
CA LEU A 72 6.63 5.21 -3.08
C LEU A 72 5.76 5.86 -2.01
N ILE A 73 4.50 5.45 -1.90
CA ILE A 73 3.55 6.09 -1.00
C ILE A 73 3.56 5.48 0.41
N ASP A 74 2.96 6.19 1.36
CA ASP A 74 2.44 5.56 2.57
C ASP A 74 1.21 4.71 2.22
N TYR A 75 1.45 3.45 1.91
CA TYR A 75 0.40 2.53 1.51
C TYR A 75 -0.57 2.21 2.65
N ALA A 76 -0.11 2.25 3.90
CA ALA A 76 -0.95 1.97 5.05
C ALA A 76 -1.94 3.12 5.28
N GLU A 77 -1.48 4.36 5.16
CA GLU A 77 -2.32 5.55 5.20
C GLU A 77 -3.30 5.57 4.01
N TYR A 78 -2.81 5.31 2.80
CA TYR A 78 -3.65 5.21 1.61
C TYR A 78 -4.78 4.17 1.76
N HIS A 79 -4.47 2.99 2.32
CA HIS A 79 -5.48 1.96 2.54
C HIS A 79 -6.55 2.40 3.57
N LYS A 80 -6.19 3.23 4.55
CA LYS A 80 -7.10 3.69 5.62
C LYS A 80 -7.94 4.90 5.21
N THR A 81 -7.33 5.89 4.56
CA THR A 81 -7.94 7.20 4.33
C THR A 81 -8.09 7.56 2.86
N GLY A 82 -7.48 6.80 1.95
CA GLY A 82 -7.42 7.09 0.52
C GLY A 82 -6.39 8.17 0.17
N GLN A 83 -5.67 8.72 1.14
CA GLN A 83 -4.68 9.77 0.92
C GLN A 83 -3.32 9.18 0.53
N ARG A 84 -2.68 9.74 -0.50
CA ARG A 84 -1.39 9.29 -1.01
C ARG A 84 -0.29 10.25 -0.58
N TYR A 85 0.35 9.95 0.54
CA TYR A 85 1.56 10.64 0.94
C TYR A 85 2.74 10.03 0.18
N ILE A 86 3.50 10.82 -0.58
CA ILE A 86 4.79 10.40 -1.14
C ILE A 86 5.80 10.39 0.00
N ARG A 87 6.50 9.26 0.19
CA ARG A 87 7.53 9.13 1.22
C ARG A 87 8.92 9.26 0.60
N THR A 88 9.83 9.88 1.34
CA THR A 88 11.24 9.90 0.94
C THR A 88 11.87 8.52 1.05
N ARG A 89 11.49 7.73 2.07
CA ARG A 89 12.01 6.38 2.27
C ARG A 89 11.74 5.50 1.05
N LYS A 90 12.80 5.01 0.42
CA LYS A 90 12.73 4.02 -0.66
C LYS A 90 12.73 2.61 -0.06
N LEU A 91 11.77 1.79 -0.49
CA LEU A 91 11.73 0.39 -0.07
C LEU A 91 12.79 -0.42 -0.86
N PRO A 92 13.46 -1.41 -0.24
CA PRO A 92 14.58 -2.16 -0.84
C PRO A 92 14.30 -2.74 -2.22
N ASN A 93 13.12 -3.33 -2.44
CA ASN A 93 12.75 -3.91 -3.73
C ASN A 93 11.91 -2.95 -4.60
N SER A 94 12.02 -1.64 -4.41
CA SER A 94 11.43 -0.66 -5.31
C SER A 94 12.37 -0.39 -6.50
N LYS A 95 11.88 -0.63 -7.72
CA LYS A 95 12.60 -0.35 -8.97
C LYS A 95 12.02 0.84 -9.73
N LEU A 96 11.29 1.71 -9.03
CA LEU A 96 10.66 2.88 -9.62
C LEU A 96 11.70 3.84 -10.19
N SER A 97 11.58 4.23 -11.45
CA SER A 97 12.55 5.12 -12.11
C SER A 97 12.38 6.60 -11.75
N LEU A 98 11.35 6.95 -10.97
CA LEU A 98 10.99 8.33 -10.66
C LEU A 98 11.85 8.97 -9.56
N TYR A 99 12.71 8.19 -8.90
CA TYR A 99 13.73 8.72 -7.99
C TYR A 99 14.90 9.27 -8.80
N ASP A 100 14.98 10.59 -8.93
CA ASP A 100 16.07 11.27 -9.62
C ASP A 100 17.31 11.36 -8.70
N LYS A 101 17.09 11.66 -7.42
CA LYS A 101 18.15 11.65 -6.40
C LYS A 101 17.60 11.13 -5.07
N ILE A 102 18.39 10.32 -4.37
CA ILE A 102 18.07 9.85 -3.03
C ILE A 102 19.36 9.61 -2.23
N GLU A 103 19.46 10.26 -1.07
CA GLU A 103 20.53 10.02 -0.10
C GLU A 103 20.03 9.07 0.99
N SER A 104 20.88 8.14 1.46
CA SER A 104 20.58 7.23 2.59
C SER A 104 19.22 6.52 2.48
N GLU A 105 18.84 6.08 1.27
CA GLU A 105 17.52 5.49 0.97
C GLU A 105 16.33 6.35 1.44
N GLY A 106 16.53 7.67 1.53
CA GLY A 106 15.53 8.65 1.91
C GLY A 106 15.22 8.69 3.41
N ILE A 107 16.11 8.16 4.24
CA ILE A 107 16.07 8.23 5.70
C ILE A 107 17.17 9.16 6.20
N PHE A 108 16.78 10.24 6.88
CA PHE A 108 17.68 11.21 7.48
C PHE A 108 17.92 10.88 8.96
N TYR A 109 19.15 11.00 9.42
CA TYR A 109 19.56 10.71 10.81
C TYR A 109 20.12 11.99 11.44
N PRO A 110 19.26 12.85 12.02
CA PRO A 110 19.70 14.07 12.67
C PRO A 110 20.51 13.77 13.93
N GLU A 111 21.60 14.49 14.13
CA GLU A 111 22.39 14.42 15.35
C GLU A 111 21.67 15.10 16.52
N ALA A 112 21.76 14.50 17.72
CA ALA A 112 21.14 15.06 18.91
C ALA A 112 21.68 16.47 19.21
N GLY A 113 20.77 17.41 19.46
CA GLY A 113 21.07 18.81 19.75
C GLY A 113 21.33 19.68 18.51
N LYS A 114 21.48 19.11 17.31
CA LYS A 114 21.64 19.88 16.07
C LYS A 114 20.30 20.23 15.45
N THR A 115 20.25 21.40 14.82
CA THR A 115 19.10 21.88 14.05
C THR A 115 19.48 21.98 12.58
N TYR A 116 18.61 21.50 11.71
CA TYR A 116 18.78 21.45 10.26
C TYR A 116 17.66 22.24 9.58
N ASN A 117 17.99 23.01 8.55
CA ASN A 117 17.02 23.75 7.76
C ASN A 117 16.43 22.82 6.70
N ILE A 118 15.11 22.61 6.72
CA ILE A 118 14.42 21.79 5.73
C ILE A 118 13.71 22.71 4.74
N LYS A 119 13.97 22.48 3.45
CA LYS A 119 13.25 23.12 2.35
C LYS A 119 12.63 22.04 1.47
N VAL A 120 11.32 22.11 1.28
CA VAL A 120 10.56 21.27 0.35
C VAL A 120 10.06 22.15 -0.78
N GLU A 121 10.41 21.80 -2.00
CA GLU A 121 9.95 22.45 -3.23
C GLU A 121 9.11 21.47 -4.02
N LEU A 122 7.86 21.85 -4.31
CA LEU A 122 6.93 21.07 -5.12
C LEU A 122 6.67 21.82 -6.41
N ALA A 123 6.66 21.11 -7.54
CA ALA A 123 6.25 21.70 -8.81
C ALA A 123 5.11 20.92 -9.46
N ASP A 124 4.17 21.64 -10.05
CA ASP A 124 3.06 21.07 -10.82
C ASP A 124 3.47 20.74 -12.27
N GLY A 125 2.50 20.33 -13.09
CA GLY A 125 2.72 20.02 -14.51
C GLY A 125 3.14 21.20 -15.39
N SER A 126 2.96 22.43 -14.90
CA SER A 126 3.30 23.69 -15.58
C SER A 126 4.54 24.36 -14.98
N ASP A 127 5.28 23.64 -14.12
CA ASP A 127 6.45 24.14 -13.39
C ASP A 127 6.16 25.29 -12.40
N ASN A 128 4.91 25.50 -11.97
CA ASN A 128 4.63 26.41 -10.85
C ASN A 128 5.16 25.79 -9.56
N ILE A 129 5.84 26.59 -8.72
CA ILE A 129 6.55 26.10 -7.54
C ILE A 129 5.87 26.57 -6.25
N SER A 130 5.65 25.65 -5.32
CA SER A 130 5.31 25.95 -3.93
C SER A 130 6.43 25.46 -3.00
N ILE A 131 6.80 26.29 -2.03
CA ILE A 131 7.91 26.04 -1.11
C ILE A 131 7.39 25.97 0.33
N LEU A 132 7.78 24.92 1.05
CA LEU A 132 7.62 24.78 2.50
C LEU A 132 9.00 24.81 3.17
N LYS A 133 9.16 25.68 4.18
CA LYS A 133 10.39 25.79 4.98
C LYS A 133 10.09 25.57 6.45
N PHE A 134 10.98 24.84 7.13
CA PHE A 134 10.93 24.61 8.57
C PHE A 134 12.28 24.09 9.10
N ASN A 135 12.43 24.07 10.41
CA ASN A 135 13.60 23.54 11.10
C ASN A 135 13.31 22.13 11.63
N LEU A 136 14.31 21.25 11.55
CA LEU A 136 14.28 19.92 12.16
C LEU A 136 15.38 19.84 13.21
N ARG A 137 15.03 19.56 14.47
CA ARG A 137 15.99 19.41 15.56
C ARG A 137 16.10 17.95 15.99
N GLY A 138 17.32 17.44 16.02
CA GLY A 138 17.61 16.10 16.52
C GLY A 138 17.58 16.06 18.04
N GLU A 139 16.98 15.01 18.58
CA GLU A 139 16.95 14.68 20.00
C GLU A 139 17.56 13.29 20.23
N PRO A 140 18.10 13.01 21.43
CA PRO A 140 18.61 11.68 21.76
C PRO A 140 17.52 10.62 21.59
N VAL A 141 17.88 9.47 21.03
CA VAL A 141 16.99 8.31 20.99
C VAL A 141 16.78 7.82 22.42
N SER A 142 15.55 7.92 22.93
CA SER A 142 15.23 7.33 24.23
C SER A 142 15.19 5.81 24.08
N HIS A 143 16.03 5.10 24.83
CA HIS A 143 16.03 3.64 24.91
C HIS A 143 14.85 3.07 25.73
N THR A 144 13.92 3.92 26.19
CA THR A 144 12.79 3.53 27.05
C THR A 144 11.55 3.06 26.29
N LEU A 145 11.54 3.13 24.96
CA LEU A 145 10.48 2.51 24.18
C LEU A 145 10.82 1.03 24.01
N ASP A 146 10.00 0.15 24.60
CA ASP A 146 10.06 -1.28 24.34
C ASP A 146 10.09 -1.49 22.82
N SER A 147 11.14 -2.16 22.34
CA SER A 147 11.18 -2.54 20.93
C SER A 147 9.91 -3.32 20.61
N PRO A 148 9.19 -2.99 19.52
CA PRO A 148 7.94 -3.67 19.22
C PRO A 148 8.20 -5.17 19.13
N VAL A 149 7.42 -5.95 19.88
CA VAL A 149 7.51 -7.41 19.85
C VAL A 149 7.17 -7.85 18.42
N LEU A 150 8.18 -8.30 17.68
CA LEU A 150 8.02 -8.79 16.32
C LEU A 150 7.30 -10.13 16.39
N LYS A 151 6.04 -10.17 15.92
CA LYS A 151 5.20 -11.37 15.90
C LYS A 151 5.15 -11.96 14.51
N GLY A 152 5.17 -13.28 14.42
CA GLY A 152 5.01 -14.01 13.17
C GLY A 152 6.32 -14.50 12.55
N GLN A 153 6.21 -15.05 11.34
CA GLN A 153 7.33 -15.66 10.63
C GLN A 153 8.02 -14.62 9.75
N LEU A 154 9.35 -14.51 9.82
CA LEU A 154 10.09 -13.63 8.91
C LEU A 154 9.93 -14.14 7.46
N PHE A 155 9.34 -13.30 6.62
CA PHE A 155 9.30 -13.49 5.17
C PHE A 155 10.29 -12.53 4.52
N ASN A 156 11.23 -13.08 3.75
CA ASN A 156 12.27 -12.31 3.09
C ASN A 156 11.83 -11.93 1.68
N TYR A 157 12.02 -10.66 1.29
CA TYR A 157 11.55 -10.18 -0.01
C TYR A 157 12.31 -10.76 -1.21
N GLN A 158 13.51 -11.30 -1.00
CA GLN A 158 14.42 -11.83 -2.02
C GLN A 158 14.35 -13.35 -2.16
N THR A 159 13.55 -14.04 -1.34
CA THR A 159 13.47 -15.51 -1.37
C THR A 159 12.03 -16.00 -1.50
N LEU A 160 11.89 -17.27 -1.84
CA LEU A 160 10.60 -17.96 -1.83
C LEU A 160 10.14 -18.17 -0.38
N ASN A 161 8.98 -17.61 -0.03
CA ASN A 161 8.37 -17.76 1.28
C ASN A 161 7.20 -18.74 1.21
N ARG A 162 7.06 -19.59 2.23
CA ARG A 162 5.96 -20.54 2.36
C ARG A 162 5.38 -20.52 3.76
N PHE A 163 4.06 -20.66 3.83
CA PHE A 163 3.33 -20.89 5.07
C PHE A 163 2.26 -21.95 4.83
N THR A 164 2.22 -22.97 5.67
CA THR A 164 1.30 -24.11 5.52
C THR A 164 0.68 -24.48 6.85
N THR A 165 -0.63 -24.73 6.81
CA THR A 165 -1.43 -25.32 7.88
C THR A 165 -2.27 -26.46 7.28
N PRO A 166 -2.99 -27.25 8.08
CA PRO A 166 -3.96 -28.20 7.54
C PRO A 166 -5.02 -27.55 6.64
N HIS A 167 -5.38 -26.28 6.87
CA HIS A 167 -6.49 -25.60 6.19
C HIS A 167 -6.06 -24.59 5.11
N LEU A 168 -4.78 -24.25 5.02
CA LEU A 168 -4.32 -23.20 4.13
C LEU A 168 -2.85 -23.39 3.73
N ARG A 169 -2.53 -23.06 2.48
CA ARG A 169 -1.17 -23.01 1.93
C ARG A 169 -0.95 -21.68 1.22
N ILE A 170 0.18 -21.05 1.51
CA ILE A 170 0.65 -19.84 0.85
C ILE A 170 2.04 -20.10 0.29
N THR A 171 2.27 -19.66 -0.93
CA THR A 171 3.60 -19.58 -1.54
C THR A 171 3.77 -18.20 -2.15
N ILE A 172 4.67 -17.41 -1.58
CA ILE A 172 5.03 -16.06 -2.06
C ILE A 172 6.41 -16.14 -2.70
N PRO A 173 6.50 -16.03 -4.04
CA PRO A 173 7.77 -15.96 -4.74
C PRO A 173 8.66 -14.81 -4.29
N GLU A 174 9.94 -14.91 -4.60
CA GLU A 174 10.87 -13.79 -4.51
C GLU A 174 10.33 -12.57 -5.27
N ASN A 175 10.75 -11.38 -4.84
CA ASN A 175 10.39 -10.09 -5.44
C ASN A 175 8.89 -9.75 -5.41
N CYS A 176 8.04 -10.52 -4.71
CA CYS A 176 6.64 -10.16 -4.48
C CYS A 176 6.47 -9.12 -3.37
N LEU A 177 7.36 -9.09 -2.39
CA LEU A 177 7.35 -8.11 -1.29
C LEU A 177 8.30 -6.96 -1.60
N TYR A 178 8.03 -5.78 -1.05
CA TYR A 178 8.94 -4.63 -1.20
C TYR A 178 10.06 -4.58 -0.15
N GLU A 179 9.81 -5.20 1.00
CA GLU A 179 10.74 -5.33 2.12
C GLU A 179 10.42 -6.60 2.90
N ASN A 180 11.30 -6.98 3.84
CA ASN A 180 11.04 -8.09 4.73
C ASN A 180 9.82 -7.78 5.61
N ILE A 181 8.99 -8.78 5.87
CA ILE A 181 7.84 -8.65 6.76
C ILE A 181 7.88 -9.74 7.82
N TYR A 182 7.32 -9.44 8.98
CA TYR A 182 6.93 -10.47 9.92
C TYR A 182 5.50 -10.90 9.57
N PHE A 183 5.41 -12.02 8.86
CA PHE A 183 4.17 -12.56 8.34
C PHE A 183 3.30 -13.10 9.48
N GLU A 184 2.05 -12.64 9.51
CA GLU A 184 1.06 -13.02 10.51
C GLU A 184 -0.12 -13.70 9.81
N TYR A 185 -0.65 -14.71 10.48
CA TYR A 185 -1.80 -15.47 10.01
C TYR A 185 -2.79 -15.69 11.15
N ASN A 186 -4.07 -15.51 10.85
CA ASN A 186 -5.16 -15.84 11.75
C ASN A 186 -6.32 -16.47 10.97
N ALA A 187 -6.98 -17.45 11.58
CA ALA A 187 -8.24 -17.98 11.10
C ALA A 187 -9.36 -17.57 12.06
N GLY A 188 -10.50 -17.17 11.52
CA GLY A 188 -11.73 -16.92 12.24
C GLY A 188 -12.89 -17.76 11.70
N ASP A 189 -14.07 -17.58 12.26
CA ASP A 189 -15.24 -18.37 11.91
C ASP A 189 -15.69 -18.18 10.45
N ALA A 190 -16.31 -19.22 9.91
CA ALA A 190 -17.03 -19.14 8.65
C ALA A 190 -18.27 -18.24 8.79
N LEU A 191 -18.67 -17.58 7.70
CA LEU A 191 -19.98 -16.94 7.61
C LEU A 191 -20.99 -17.94 7.09
N LYS A 192 -22.28 -17.68 7.33
CA LYS A 192 -23.38 -18.50 6.77
C LYS A 192 -23.32 -18.65 5.24
N THR A 193 -22.67 -17.71 4.56
CA THR A 193 -22.54 -17.64 3.11
C THR A 193 -21.23 -18.20 2.57
N THR A 194 -20.35 -18.74 3.42
CA THR A 194 -19.00 -19.20 3.02
C THR A 194 -18.88 -20.72 3.15
N CYS A 195 -17.95 -21.28 2.37
CA CYS A 195 -17.68 -22.71 2.26
C CYS A 195 -16.35 -23.13 2.93
N ALA A 196 -15.77 -22.19 3.69
CA ALA A 196 -14.58 -22.35 4.50
C ALA A 196 -14.57 -21.26 5.60
N PRO A 197 -13.74 -21.43 6.66
CA PRO A 197 -13.39 -20.36 7.58
C PRO A 197 -12.84 -19.11 6.87
N ILE A 198 -12.80 -17.99 7.58
CA ILE A 198 -12.14 -16.78 7.07
C ILE A 198 -10.66 -16.82 7.47
N HIS A 199 -9.80 -16.75 6.48
CA HIS A 199 -8.35 -16.70 6.65
C HIS A 199 -7.85 -15.27 6.46
N THR A 200 -7.32 -14.68 7.53
CA THR A 200 -6.63 -13.38 7.49
C THR A 200 -5.15 -13.62 7.22
N ILE A 201 -4.70 -13.19 6.06
CA ILE A 201 -3.35 -13.37 5.53
C ILE A 201 -2.63 -12.03 5.60
N HIS A 202 -1.90 -11.81 6.69
CA HIS A 202 -1.19 -10.58 7.02
C HIS A 202 -2.06 -9.31 6.91
N SER A 203 -1.46 -8.14 7.16
CA SER A 203 -2.20 -6.87 7.08
C SER A 203 -2.46 -6.45 5.63
N ALA A 204 -3.71 -6.05 5.34
CA ALA A 204 -4.08 -5.46 4.06
C ALA A 204 -3.39 -4.10 3.79
N THR A 205 -2.77 -3.50 4.82
CA THR A 205 -1.96 -2.28 4.73
C THR A 205 -0.52 -2.55 4.28
N THR A 206 -0.17 -3.80 3.97
CA THR A 206 1.13 -4.17 3.41
C THR A 206 0.97 -4.41 1.91
N PRO A 207 1.64 -3.63 1.04
CA PRO A 207 1.50 -3.80 -0.39
C PRO A 207 2.30 -5.00 -0.91
N VAL A 208 1.73 -5.71 -1.89
CA VAL A 208 2.40 -6.82 -2.59
C VAL A 208 2.56 -6.46 -4.06
N HIS A 209 3.78 -6.60 -4.58
CA HIS A 209 4.15 -6.26 -5.93
C HIS A 209 3.60 -7.26 -6.96
N ASN A 210 3.79 -8.56 -6.75
CA ASN A 210 3.39 -9.60 -7.70
C ASN A 210 2.34 -10.57 -7.12
N PHE A 211 1.76 -11.39 -7.99
CA PHE A 211 0.83 -12.44 -7.57
C PHE A 211 1.57 -13.55 -6.81
N TYR A 212 0.93 -14.03 -5.76
CA TYR A 212 1.33 -15.21 -4.99
C TYR A 212 0.20 -16.24 -4.98
N GLU A 213 0.55 -17.49 -4.67
CA GLU A 213 -0.41 -18.59 -4.63
C GLU A 213 -1.04 -18.71 -3.25
N LEU A 214 -2.36 -18.81 -3.22
CA LEU A 214 -3.17 -19.08 -2.03
C LEU A 214 -4.04 -20.31 -2.29
N SER A 215 -3.94 -21.30 -1.43
CA SER A 215 -4.83 -22.46 -1.41
C SER A 215 -5.56 -22.53 -0.08
N ILE A 216 -6.89 -22.60 -0.11
CA ILE A 216 -7.73 -22.77 1.09
C ILE A 216 -8.42 -24.13 1.01
N ARG A 217 -8.42 -24.87 2.12
CA ARG A 217 -9.10 -26.16 2.19
C ARG A 217 -10.61 -25.92 2.16
N VAL A 218 -11.29 -26.64 1.28
CA VAL A 218 -12.75 -26.65 1.21
C VAL A 218 -13.32 -27.52 2.32
N ASP A 219 -14.31 -27.00 3.06
CA ASP A 219 -15.06 -27.80 4.01
C ASP A 219 -15.68 -29.01 3.31
N SER A 220 -15.64 -30.17 3.97
CA SER A 220 -16.03 -31.46 3.38
C SER A 220 -17.43 -31.44 2.77
N VAL A 221 -18.37 -30.76 3.42
CA VAL A 221 -19.76 -30.62 2.98
C VAL A 221 -19.91 -29.92 1.63
N TRP A 222 -18.94 -29.09 1.23
CA TRP A 222 -18.99 -28.31 -0.02
C TRP A 222 -18.22 -28.95 -1.18
N ARG A 223 -17.47 -30.02 -0.95
CA ARG A 223 -16.62 -30.66 -1.98
C ARG A 223 -17.41 -31.22 -3.16
N ALA A 224 -18.67 -31.64 -2.93
CA ALA A 224 -19.55 -32.10 -4.00
C ALA A 224 -19.93 -30.97 -4.99
N TYR A 225 -19.80 -29.71 -4.59
CA TYR A 225 -20.12 -28.53 -5.39
C TYR A 225 -18.87 -27.86 -5.98
N LYS A 226 -17.76 -28.60 -6.11
CA LYS A 226 -16.43 -28.09 -6.53
C LYS A 226 -16.47 -27.15 -7.74
N ASP A 227 -17.33 -27.42 -8.72
CA ASP A 227 -17.43 -26.66 -9.98
C ASP A 227 -18.16 -25.31 -9.80
N LYS A 228 -18.72 -25.06 -8.61
CA LYS A 228 -19.38 -23.80 -8.24
C LYS A 228 -18.56 -23.00 -7.24
N LEU A 229 -17.40 -23.50 -6.78
CA LEU A 229 -16.63 -22.84 -5.73
C LEU A 229 -15.72 -21.76 -6.31
N THR A 230 -15.67 -20.61 -5.65
CA THR A 230 -14.72 -19.53 -5.95
C THR A 230 -14.01 -19.09 -4.68
N LEU A 231 -12.70 -18.83 -4.79
CA LEU A 231 -11.97 -18.09 -3.77
C LEU A 231 -12.48 -16.65 -3.81
N VAL A 232 -12.69 -16.06 -2.65
CA VAL A 232 -13.15 -14.68 -2.53
C VAL A 232 -12.28 -13.92 -1.54
N ARG A 233 -12.06 -12.64 -1.83
CA ARG A 233 -11.52 -11.67 -0.88
C ARG A 233 -12.69 -10.98 -0.19
N LEU A 234 -12.63 -10.81 1.12
CA LEU A 234 -13.62 -10.08 1.90
C LEU A 234 -13.11 -8.67 2.24
N SER A 235 -13.95 -7.66 2.01
CA SER A 235 -13.74 -6.32 2.58
C SER A 235 -13.93 -6.32 4.11
N SER A 236 -13.62 -5.20 4.78
CA SER A 236 -13.89 -5.01 6.21
C SER A 236 -15.37 -5.17 6.56
N LYS A 237 -16.29 -4.90 5.62
CA LYS A 237 -17.74 -5.08 5.76
C LYS A 237 -18.24 -6.44 5.25
N ASN A 238 -17.35 -7.43 5.11
CA ASN A 238 -17.65 -8.77 4.57
C ASN A 238 -18.24 -8.80 3.14
N LYS A 239 -18.16 -7.70 2.38
CA LYS A 239 -18.51 -7.74 0.95
C LYS A 239 -17.47 -8.58 0.20
N PRO A 240 -17.90 -9.63 -0.55
CA PRO A 240 -16.98 -10.48 -1.28
C PRO A 240 -16.57 -9.86 -2.61
N THR A 241 -15.37 -10.21 -3.07
CA THR A 241 -14.88 -9.98 -4.43
C THR A 241 -14.28 -11.27 -4.93
N ALA A 242 -14.78 -11.76 -6.08
CA ALA A 242 -14.32 -13.01 -6.65
C ALA A 242 -12.85 -12.91 -7.06
N VAL A 243 -12.08 -13.92 -6.67
CA VAL A 243 -10.70 -14.17 -7.13
C VAL A 243 -10.69 -15.27 -8.20
N GLY A 244 -11.65 -16.20 -8.15
CA GLY A 244 -11.69 -17.41 -8.97
C GLY A 244 -10.95 -18.57 -8.29
N GLY A 245 -10.36 -19.46 -9.06
CA GLY A 245 -9.51 -20.54 -8.54
C GLY A 245 -9.86 -21.90 -9.12
N THR A 246 -8.99 -22.86 -8.85
CA THR A 246 -9.12 -24.25 -9.32
C THR A 246 -9.20 -25.17 -8.12
N TYR A 247 -10.18 -26.08 -8.13
CA TYR A 247 -10.34 -27.08 -7.08
C TYR A 247 -9.47 -28.30 -7.38
N GLU A 248 -8.64 -28.70 -6.43
CA GLU A 248 -7.85 -29.91 -6.52
C GLU A 248 -7.62 -30.50 -5.12
N ASN A 249 -7.85 -31.81 -4.96
CA ASN A 249 -7.51 -32.57 -3.75
C ASN A 249 -8.01 -31.92 -2.42
N GLY A 250 -9.22 -31.35 -2.44
CA GLY A 250 -9.83 -30.72 -1.27
C GLY A 250 -9.38 -29.29 -0.99
N PHE A 251 -8.54 -28.70 -1.84
CA PHE A 251 -8.17 -27.29 -1.80
C PHE A 251 -8.76 -26.54 -2.98
N LEU A 252 -9.06 -25.27 -2.78
CA LEU A 252 -9.31 -24.31 -3.84
C LEU A 252 -8.13 -23.35 -3.90
N SER A 253 -7.45 -23.33 -5.04
CA SER A 253 -6.20 -22.60 -5.24
C SER A 253 -6.37 -21.46 -6.24
N GLY A 254 -5.80 -20.29 -5.93
CA GLY A 254 -5.87 -19.13 -6.80
C GLY A 254 -4.72 -18.16 -6.57
N ARG A 255 -4.53 -17.27 -7.57
CA ARG A 255 -3.50 -16.24 -7.56
C ARG A 255 -4.06 -14.95 -7.00
N VAL A 256 -3.42 -14.45 -5.95
CA VAL A 256 -3.79 -13.20 -5.28
C VAL A 256 -2.60 -12.26 -5.22
N ARG A 257 -2.84 -10.95 -5.10
CA ARG A 257 -1.77 -9.94 -5.10
C ARG A 257 -1.94 -8.88 -4.01
N ASP A 258 -2.78 -9.17 -3.02
CA ASP A 258 -3.07 -8.28 -1.91
C ASP A 258 -3.22 -9.12 -0.65
N PHE A 259 -2.69 -8.63 0.47
CA PHE A 259 -2.97 -9.23 1.77
C PHE A 259 -4.38 -8.89 2.26
N GLY A 260 -4.86 -9.63 3.27
CA GLY A 260 -6.17 -9.42 3.88
C GLY A 260 -6.97 -10.71 4.08
N ARG A 261 -8.30 -10.60 4.01
CA ARG A 261 -9.23 -11.66 4.42
C ARG A 261 -9.72 -12.45 3.22
N TYR A 262 -9.58 -13.76 3.26
CA TYR A 262 -9.94 -14.67 2.19
C TYR A 262 -10.78 -15.84 2.70
N THR A 263 -11.69 -16.33 1.87
CA THR A 263 -12.51 -17.51 2.14
C THR A 263 -13.01 -18.08 0.81
N ILE A 264 -13.87 -19.10 0.86
CA ILE A 264 -14.49 -19.74 -0.30
C ILE A 264 -15.99 -19.45 -0.27
N MET A 265 -16.59 -19.21 -1.44
CA MET A 265 -18.04 -19.12 -1.60
C MET A 265 -18.48 -19.98 -2.78
N ALA A 266 -19.73 -20.44 -2.77
CA ALA A 266 -20.34 -21.12 -3.90
C ALA A 266 -21.13 -20.11 -4.76
N ASP A 267 -20.76 -19.98 -6.03
CA ASP A 267 -21.52 -19.21 -7.02
C ASP A 267 -22.78 -19.99 -7.41
N THR A 268 -23.89 -19.64 -6.76
CA THR A 268 -25.18 -20.34 -6.87
C THR A 268 -26.32 -19.41 -7.25
N ILE A 269 -26.05 -18.12 -7.41
CA ILE A 269 -27.07 -17.11 -7.72
C ILE A 269 -26.98 -16.79 -9.21
N ASN A 270 -28.00 -17.23 -9.96
CA ASN A 270 -28.11 -16.88 -11.38
C ASN A 270 -28.10 -15.35 -11.56
N PRO A 271 -27.35 -14.82 -12.55
CA PRO A 271 -27.32 -13.39 -12.80
C PRO A 271 -28.72 -12.89 -13.15
N THR A 272 -29.15 -11.80 -12.52
CA THR A 272 -30.39 -11.13 -12.90
C THR A 272 -30.05 -10.03 -13.90
N ILE A 273 -30.40 -10.22 -15.17
CA ILE A 273 -30.31 -9.19 -16.19
C ILE A 273 -31.42 -8.18 -15.93
N LYS A 274 -31.06 -6.97 -15.47
CA LYS A 274 -31.98 -5.83 -15.41
C LYS A 274 -31.65 -4.89 -16.55
N SER A 275 -32.57 -4.76 -17.52
CA SER A 275 -32.44 -3.76 -18.57
C SER A 275 -32.45 -2.37 -17.91
N ARG A 276 -31.39 -1.58 -18.11
CA ARG A 276 -31.37 -0.19 -17.61
C ARG A 276 -32.20 0.76 -18.47
N ASN A 277 -32.44 0.42 -19.73
CA ASN A 277 -32.98 1.33 -20.74
C ASN A 277 -33.67 0.62 -21.94
N ILE A 278 -34.09 -0.64 -21.80
CA ILE A 278 -34.84 -1.36 -22.84
C ILE A 278 -36.24 -1.65 -22.30
N TYR A 279 -37.23 -1.03 -22.94
CA TYR A 279 -38.65 -1.29 -22.77
C TYR A 279 -39.25 -1.60 -24.15
N ASP A 280 -40.37 -2.32 -24.16
CA ASP A 280 -41.03 -2.76 -25.38
C ASP A 280 -41.39 -1.55 -26.25
N GLN A 281 -41.10 -1.62 -27.55
CA GLN A 281 -41.19 -0.53 -28.55
C GLN A 281 -40.15 0.61 -28.52
N LYS A 282 -39.03 0.50 -27.79
CA LYS A 282 -37.93 1.47 -27.95
C LYS A 282 -37.30 1.36 -29.34
N LYS A 283 -37.60 2.30 -30.24
CA LYS A 283 -36.88 2.45 -31.52
C LYS A 283 -35.44 2.87 -31.26
N ILE A 284 -34.52 2.13 -31.88
CA ILE A 284 -33.07 2.41 -31.93
C ILE A 284 -32.82 3.39 -33.07
#